data_AF-A0A1E4T7C6-F1
#
_entry.id   AF-A0A1E4T7C6-F1
#
_cell.length_a   1.000
_cell.length_b   1.000
_cell.length_c   1.000
_cell.angle_alpha   90.00
_cell.angle_beta   90.00
_cell.angle_gamma   90.00
#
_symmetry.space_group_name_H-M   'P 1'
#
loop_
_entity.id
_entity.type
_entity.pdbx_description
1 polymer ?
#
loop_
_entity_poly.entity_id
_entity_poly.type
_entity_poly.pdbx_seq_one_letter_code
_entity_poly.pdbx_strand_id
1 'polypeptide(L)'
;ESDESSEFDPAKEFKEILSISPIVVFSKSYCPYSKRLKELLNTSYDITPRPVIVELDKHKDGAKLQSYIGDLSGRRTVPNLFINGVSRGGSDEMAKLHSNNELLDSLLEWAGPTVKIEKVNAPSN
;
A
#
# COMPACT_ATOMS: atom_id res chain seq x y z
N GLU A 1 25.60 -21.19 -24.49
CA GLU A 1 25.57 -20.48 -23.20
C GLU A 1 24.22 -20.76 -22.57
N SER A 2 24.21 -21.32 -21.38
CA SER A 2 23.00 -21.68 -20.64
C SER A 2 22.41 -20.41 -20.03
N ASP A 3 21.27 -19.97 -20.54
CA ASP A 3 20.43 -18.96 -19.90
C ASP A 3 20.11 -19.42 -18.47
N GLU A 4 20.81 -18.87 -17.48
CA GLU A 4 20.40 -18.95 -16.09
C GLU A 4 19.07 -18.19 -15.98
N SER A 5 17.97 -18.94 -15.98
CA SER A 5 16.67 -18.45 -15.57
C SER A 5 16.77 -18.00 -14.11
N SER A 6 17.07 -16.72 -13.87
CA SER A 6 17.02 -16.15 -12.53
C SER A 6 15.65 -16.42 -11.92
N GLU A 7 15.61 -17.31 -10.93
CA GLU A 7 14.39 -17.69 -10.23
C GLU A 7 13.84 -16.45 -9.50
N PHE A 8 12.54 -16.21 -9.63
CA PHE A 8 11.89 -15.07 -8.97
C PHE A 8 11.86 -15.28 -7.45
N ASP A 9 12.53 -14.40 -6.71
CA ASP A 9 12.50 -14.35 -5.25
C ASP A 9 11.48 -13.29 -4.77
N PRO A 10 10.29 -13.71 -4.27
CA PRO A 10 9.27 -12.79 -3.79
C PRO A 10 9.70 -12.01 -2.54
N ALA A 11 10.61 -12.54 -1.72
CA ALA A 11 11.06 -11.87 -0.51
C ALA A 11 12.01 -10.71 -0.85
N LYS A 12 12.89 -10.91 -1.83
CA LYS A 12 13.74 -9.86 -2.37
C LYS A 12 12.92 -8.76 -3.03
N GLU A 13 12.02 -9.12 -3.95
CA GLU A 13 11.14 -8.16 -4.64
C GLU A 13 10.32 -7.32 -3.64
N PHE A 14 9.73 -7.98 -2.63
CA PHE A 14 8.96 -7.29 -1.59
C PHE A 14 9.82 -6.26 -0.82
N LYS A 15 11.05 -6.62 -0.44
CA LYS A 15 11.97 -5.69 0.23
C LYS A 15 12.37 -4.52 -0.66
N GLU A 16 12.63 -4.77 -1.94
CA GLU A 16 12.95 -3.73 -2.92
C GLU A 16 11.78 -2.75 -3.06
N ILE A 17 10.56 -3.24 -3.23
CA ILE A 17 9.35 -2.40 -3.27
C ILE A 17 9.21 -1.53 -2.01
N LEU A 18 9.38 -2.10 -0.82
CA LEU A 18 9.28 -1.36 0.45
C LEU A 18 10.38 -0.31 0.63
N SER A 19 11.51 -0.45 -0.06
CA SER A 19 12.60 0.53 0.00
C SER A 19 12.33 1.80 -0.82
N ILE A 20 11.38 1.74 -1.77
CA ILE A 20 11.03 2.88 -2.64
C ILE A 20 10.27 3.95 -1.85
N SER A 21 9.34 3.53 -0.98
CA SER A 21 8.54 4.44 -0.18
C SER A 21 8.12 3.79 1.14
N PRO A 22 8.06 4.55 2.24
CA PRO A 22 7.55 4.05 3.51
C PRO A 22 6.08 3.64 3.43
N ILE A 23 5.31 4.17 2.47
CA ILE A 23 3.90 3.84 2.27
C ILE A 23 3.74 3.13 0.93
N VAL A 24 3.29 1.87 0.96
CA VAL A 24 3.07 1.03 -0.21
C VAL A 24 1.66 0.46 -0.20
N VAL A 25 0.97 0.52 -1.32
CA VAL A 25 -0.34 -0.10 -1.53
C VAL A 25 -0.22 -1.23 -2.53
N PHE A 26 -0.39 -2.47 -2.06
CA PHE A 26 -0.59 -3.61 -2.96
C PHE A 26 -2.04 -3.65 -3.41
N SER A 27 -2.24 -3.60 -4.72
CA SER A 27 -3.52 -3.33 -5.38
C SER A 27 -3.75 -4.34 -6.51
N LYS A 28 -4.97 -4.34 -7.04
CA LYS A 28 -5.23 -4.84 -8.41
C LYS A 28 -6.03 -3.80 -9.19
N SER A 29 -5.69 -3.62 -10.46
CA SER A 29 -6.20 -2.51 -11.26
C SER A 29 -7.73 -2.57 -11.48
N TYR A 30 -8.28 -3.78 -11.52
CA TYR A 30 -9.72 -4.02 -11.64
C TYR A 30 -10.49 -4.00 -10.31
N CYS A 31 -9.81 -4.08 -9.16
CA CYS A 31 -10.46 -4.24 -7.86
C CYS A 31 -11.13 -2.93 -7.38
N PRO A 32 -12.45 -2.91 -7.14
CA PRO A 32 -13.14 -1.70 -6.70
C PRO A 32 -12.68 -1.22 -5.32
N TYR A 33 -12.38 -2.12 -4.38
CA TYR A 33 -11.84 -1.76 -3.06
C TYR A 33 -10.44 -1.13 -3.18
N SER A 34 -9.62 -1.60 -4.12
CA SER A 34 -8.31 -0.99 -4.35
C SER A 34 -8.44 0.42 -4.94
N LYS A 35 -9.39 0.65 -5.86
CA LYS A 35 -9.71 1.99 -6.37
C LYS A 35 -10.13 2.93 -5.23
N ARG A 36 -11.06 2.48 -4.38
CA ARG A 36 -11.54 3.25 -3.22
C ARG A 36 -10.42 3.65 -2.27
N LEU A 37 -9.52 2.73 -1.91
CA LEU A 37 -8.39 3.08 -1.03
C LEU A 37 -7.43 4.07 -1.69
N LYS A 38 -7.10 3.87 -2.97
CA LYS A 38 -6.22 4.78 -3.72
C LYS A 38 -6.82 6.18 -3.81
N GLU A 39 -8.12 6.28 -4.10
CA GLU A 39 -8.84 7.55 -4.15
C GLU A 39 -8.88 8.23 -2.78
N LEU A 40 -9.16 7.50 -1.71
CA LEU A 40 -9.14 8.02 -0.35
C LEU A 40 -7.78 8.66 -0.02
N LEU A 41 -6.69 7.92 -0.24
CA LEU A 41 -5.33 8.41 0.04
C LEU A 41 -4.95 9.61 -0.85
N ASN A 42 -5.39 9.63 -2.11
CA ASN A 42 -5.01 10.69 -3.06
C ASN A 42 -5.86 11.97 -2.94
N THR A 43 -7.12 11.85 -2.52
CA THR A 43 -8.04 13.01 -2.46
C THR A 43 -8.12 13.63 -1.07
N SER A 44 -7.98 12.81 -0.02
CA SER A 44 -8.17 13.26 1.36
C SER A 44 -6.87 13.58 2.08
N TYR A 45 -5.72 13.20 1.53
CA TYR A 45 -4.42 13.36 2.17
C TYR A 45 -3.36 13.83 1.19
N ASP A 46 -2.55 14.80 1.62
CA ASP A 46 -1.28 15.12 0.98
C ASP A 46 -0.18 14.36 1.72
N ILE A 47 0.56 13.52 1.00
CA ILE A 47 1.51 12.56 1.56
C ILE A 47 2.85 12.70 0.84
N THR A 48 3.89 13.04 1.59
CA THR A 48 5.26 13.17 1.10
C THR A 48 6.23 12.37 1.98
N PRO A 49 7.00 11.41 1.42
CA PRO A 49 7.05 10.99 0.01
C PRO A 49 5.76 10.28 -0.45
N ARG A 50 5.50 10.34 -1.77
CA ARG A 50 4.27 9.80 -2.37
C ARG A 50 4.14 8.28 -2.09
N PRO A 51 2.93 7.78 -1.79
CA PRO A 51 2.68 6.34 -1.72
C PRO A 51 3.01 5.62 -3.03
N VAL A 52 3.66 4.47 -2.93
CA VAL A 52 3.89 3.58 -4.07
C VAL A 52 2.70 2.64 -4.24
N ILE A 53 2.24 2.48 -5.48
CA ILE A 53 1.12 1.58 -5.80
C ILE A 53 1.67 0.43 -6.64
N VAL A 54 1.48 -0.80 -6.16
CA VAL A 54 1.89 -2.02 -6.87
C VAL A 54 0.64 -2.76 -7.33
N GLU A 55 0.39 -2.73 -8.64
CA GLU A 55 -0.72 -3.45 -9.26
C GLU A 55 -0.31 -4.91 -9.52
N LEU A 56 -0.67 -5.81 -8.60
CA LEU A 56 -0.26 -7.21 -8.61
C LEU A 56 -0.77 -7.97 -9.84
N ASP A 57 -1.89 -7.55 -10.43
CA ASP A 57 -2.42 -8.12 -11.66
C ASP A 57 -1.60 -7.77 -12.91
N LYS A 58 -0.76 -6.73 -12.83
CA LYS A 58 0.14 -6.30 -13.92
C LYS A 58 1.59 -6.71 -13.69
N HIS A 59 1.92 -7.21 -12.50
CA HIS A 59 3.24 -7.69 -12.16
C HIS A 59 3.44 -9.11 -12.70
N LYS A 60 4.55 -9.37 -13.41
CA LYS A 60 4.85 -10.67 -14.04
C LYS A 60 4.70 -11.87 -13.08
N ASP A 61 5.18 -11.71 -11.86
CA ASP A 61 5.14 -12.71 -10.79
C ASP A 61 4.16 -12.31 -9.67
N GLY A 62 3.14 -11.50 -9.99
CA GLY A 62 2.26 -10.90 -9.00
C GLY A 62 1.50 -11.91 -8.13
N ALA A 63 1.18 -13.09 -8.66
CA ALA A 63 0.57 -14.17 -7.87
C ALA A 63 1.52 -14.72 -6.78
N LYS A 64 2.79 -14.95 -7.12
CA LYS A 64 3.82 -15.40 -6.16
C LYS A 64 4.05 -14.35 -5.09
N LEU A 65 4.18 -13.08 -5.52
CA LEU A 65 4.34 -11.95 -4.62
C LEU A 65 3.12 -11.80 -3.68
N GLN A 66 1.89 -11.91 -4.20
CA GLN A 66 0.67 -11.87 -3.39
C GLN A 66 0.62 -13.00 -2.35
N SER A 67 1.04 -14.21 -2.72
CA SER A 67 1.10 -15.33 -1.77
C SER A 67 2.07 -15.02 -0.63
N TYR A 68 3.29 -14.61 -0.97
CA TYR A 68 4.30 -14.24 0.02
C TYR A 68 3.84 -13.12 0.96
N ILE A 69 3.24 -12.05 0.41
CA ILE A 69 2.65 -10.95 1.20
C ILE A 69 1.55 -11.48 2.12
N GLY A 70 0.72 -12.39 1.62
CA GLY A 70 -0.36 -13.00 2.39
C GLY A 70 0.15 -13.84 3.57
N ASP A 71 1.23 -14.59 3.37
CA ASP A 71 1.84 -15.40 4.42
C ASP A 71 2.56 -14.52 5.47
N LEU A 72 3.18 -13.40 5.05
CA LEU A 72 3.83 -12.44 5.95
C LEU A 72 2.83 -11.62 6.77
N SER A 73 1.78 -11.09 6.12
CA SER A 73 0.85 -10.13 6.73
C SER A 73 -0.43 -10.75 7.30
N GLY A 74 -0.70 -12.02 6.99
CA GLY A 74 -1.99 -12.66 7.26
C GLY A 74 -3.13 -12.19 6.34
N ARG A 75 -2.91 -11.21 5.45
CA ARG A 75 -3.93 -10.69 4.52
C ARG A 75 -3.65 -11.13 3.09
N ARG A 76 -4.44 -12.09 2.59
CA ARG A 76 -4.36 -12.60 1.21
C ARG A 76 -5.15 -11.74 0.19
N THR A 77 -5.90 -10.74 0.63
CA THR A 77 -6.76 -9.90 -0.21
C THR A 77 -6.11 -8.57 -0.58
N VAL A 78 -6.58 -7.96 -1.66
CA VAL A 78 -6.26 -6.58 -2.04
C VAL A 78 -7.46 -5.66 -1.79
N PRO A 79 -7.24 -4.36 -1.49
CA PRO A 79 -5.93 -3.75 -1.28
C PRO A 79 -5.30 -4.16 0.06
N ASN A 80 -3.98 -4.07 0.14
CA ASN A 80 -3.21 -4.23 1.37
C ASN A 80 -2.25 -3.04 1.52
N LEU A 81 -2.51 -2.18 2.51
CA LEU A 81 -1.70 -1.01 2.83
C LEU A 81 -0.56 -1.42 3.74
N PHE A 82 0.67 -1.16 3.31
CA PHE A 82 1.88 -1.30 4.11
C PHE A 82 2.43 0.07 4.47
N ILE A 83 2.80 0.23 5.74
CA ILE A 83 3.53 1.39 6.23
C ILE A 83 4.72 0.91 7.04
N ASN A 84 5.93 1.32 6.65
CA ASN A 84 7.19 0.87 7.24
C ASN A 84 7.28 -0.66 7.36
N GLY A 85 6.84 -1.37 6.30
CA GLY A 85 6.90 -2.82 6.21
C GLY A 85 5.82 -3.58 7.01
N VAL A 86 4.90 -2.88 7.68
CA VAL A 86 3.79 -3.50 8.43
C VAL A 86 2.47 -3.30 7.70
N SER A 87 1.68 -4.36 7.54
CA SER A 87 0.32 -4.27 7.01
C SER A 87 -0.61 -3.56 7.99
N ARG A 88 -1.31 -2.52 7.52
CA ARG A 88 -2.24 -1.70 8.30
C ARG A 88 -3.71 -1.93 7.94
N GLY A 89 -3.98 -2.78 6.95
CA GLY A 89 -5.33 -3.16 6.55
C GLY A 89 -5.64 -2.93 5.09
N GLY A 90 -6.91 -3.06 4.74
CA GLY A 90 -7.44 -2.83 3.40
C GLY A 90 -8.33 -1.60 3.33
N SER A 91 -9.23 -1.60 2.35
CA SER A 91 -10.08 -0.43 2.07
C SER A 91 -11.07 -0.13 3.20
N ASP A 92 -11.65 -1.16 3.82
CA ASP A 92 -12.73 -0.97 4.80
C ASP A 92 -12.19 -0.46 6.13
N GLU A 93 -11.03 -0.98 6.56
CA GLU A 93 -10.36 -0.51 7.76
C GLU A 93 -9.94 0.96 7.63
N MET A 94 -9.35 1.34 6.49
CA MET A 94 -8.95 2.74 6.26
C MET A 94 -10.16 3.66 6.12
N ALA A 95 -11.21 3.22 5.43
CA ALA A 95 -12.44 4.00 5.31
C ALA A 95 -13.11 4.23 6.68
N LYS A 96 -13.09 3.22 7.57
CA LYS A 96 -13.62 3.32 8.93
C LYS A 96 -12.83 4.33 9.77
N LEU A 97 -11.49 4.23 9.76
CA LEU A 97 -10.64 5.20 10.45
C LEU A 97 -10.86 6.62 9.89
N HIS A 98 -11.04 6.76 8.57
CA HIS A 98 -11.28 8.05 7.96
C HIS A 98 -12.62 8.65 8.41
N SER A 99 -13.70 7.86 8.39
CA SER A 99 -15.03 8.32 8.85
C SER A 99 -15.05 8.69 10.32
N ASN A 100 -14.20 8.08 11.13
CA ASN A 100 -14.04 8.38 12.55
C ASN A 100 -13.11 9.58 12.81
N ASN A 101 -12.51 10.19 11.79
CA ASN A 101 -11.43 11.18 11.89
C ASN A 101 -10.15 10.69 12.60
N GLU A 102 -9.95 9.37 12.66
CA GLU A 102 -8.79 8.72 13.31
C GLU A 102 -7.66 8.39 12.33
N LEU A 103 -7.93 8.42 11.02
CA LEU A 103 -6.96 7.97 10.02
C LEU A 103 -5.72 8.87 9.93
N LEU A 104 -5.84 10.19 10.10
CA LEU A 104 -4.67 11.07 10.05
C LEU A 104 -3.67 10.72 11.16
N ASP A 105 -4.16 10.65 12.40
CA ASP A 105 -3.33 10.34 13.57
C ASP A 105 -2.70 8.95 13.45
N SER A 106 -3.49 7.97 12.98
CA SER A 106 -3.01 6.62 12.71
C SER A 106 -1.88 6.60 11.67
N LEU A 107 -2.04 7.33 10.56
CA LEU A 107 -1.02 7.41 9.51
C LEU A 107 0.26 8.06 10.02
N LEU A 108 0.17 9.14 10.80
CA LEU A 108 1.33 9.82 11.41
C LEU A 108 2.06 8.90 12.39
N GLU A 109 1.32 8.18 13.24
CA GLU A 109 1.89 7.21 14.18
C GLU A 109 2.64 6.09 13.45
N TRP A 110 2.03 5.51 12.41
CA TRP A 110 2.61 4.37 11.70
C TRP A 110 3.78 4.75 10.80
N ALA A 111 3.72 5.92 10.15
CA ALA A 111 4.72 6.36 9.19
C ALA A 111 5.95 6.99 9.87
N GLY A 112 5.79 7.54 11.08
CA GLY A 112 6.86 8.18 11.82
C GLY A 112 7.26 9.54 11.24
N PRO A 113 8.32 10.18 11.79
CA PRO A 113 8.63 11.58 11.53
C PRO A 113 9.18 11.86 10.13
N THR A 114 9.54 10.83 9.36
CA THR A 114 10.12 10.96 8.01
C THR A 114 9.08 11.15 6.91
N VAL A 115 7.78 10.98 7.23
CA VAL A 115 6.68 11.16 6.29
C VAL A 115 5.82 12.34 6.73
N LYS A 116 5.62 13.28 5.82
CA LYS A 116 4.69 14.39 6.00
C LYS A 116 3.32 13.96 5.50
N ILE A 117 2.31 14.10 6.33
CA ILE A 117 0.93 13.73 6.04
C ILE A 117 0.02 14.84 6.53
N GLU A 118 -0.73 15.44 5.62
CA GLU A 118 -1.71 16.48 5.92
C GLU A 118 -3.07 16.07 5.36
N LYS A 119 -4.15 16.31 6.11
CA LYS A 119 -5.51 16.08 5.60
C LYS A 119 -5.86 17.24 4.66
N VAL A 120 -6.22 16.92 3.42
CA VAL A 120 -6.73 17.91 2.47
C VAL A 120 -8.15 18.24 2.90
N ASN A 121 -8.32 19.43 3.47
CA ASN A 121 -9.66 19.97 3.67
C ASN A 121 -10.19 20.38 2.29
N ALA A 122 -11.42 19.97 1.96
CA ALA A 122 -12.10 20.52 0.81
C ALA A 122 -12.05 22.06 0.90
N PRO A 123 -11.74 22.78 -0.19
CA PRO A 123 -11.88 24.22 -0.17
C PRO A 123 -13.33 24.53 0.19
N SER A 124 -13.53 25.22 1.31
CA SER A 124 -14.80 25.87 1.63
C SER A 124 -15.11 26.82 0.49
N ASN A 125 -15.95 26.39 -0.45
CA ASN A 125 -16.43 27.23 -1.55
C ASN A 125 -17.95 27.14 -1.62
#